data_AF-A0A932VF29-F1
#
_entry.id   AF-A0A932VF29-F1
#
_cell.length_a   1.000
_cell.length_b   1.000
_cell.length_c   1.000
_cell.angle_alpha   90.00
_cell.angle_beta   90.00
_cell.angle_gamma   90.00
#
_symmetry.space_group_name_H-M   'P 1'
#
loop_
_entity.id
_entity.type
_entity.pdbx_description
1 polymer ?
#
loop_
_entity_poly.entity_id
_entity_poly.type
_entity_poly.pdbx_seq_one_letter_code
_entity_poly.pdbx_strand_id
1 'polypeptide(L)'
;MSELFRKYNVTGPRYTSYPTVPYWETTPGTDEWLQSVAQGLLDSGASGAGAAIYVHVPFCQSLCTYCGCNTRITRKVDVGQPYVRTVLAEWKLYRERLRGLGVAEIPLSELHLGGGTPTFLSAGELEELVSGLLKGTRLAASHEFSIEADPRVTTEAHLETLARLGFRRLSLGIQDFDEKVQEAVHRVQSVEQVRQVTDCARGLGFTSVNYDLIYGLPFQTKASVKSTVEAVMALRPDRIAYYGYAHVPWIKPSQRRFTEADLPDGNAKRELYELGRGLLEQAGYAEVGMD
;
A
#
# COMPACT_ATOMS: atom_id res chain seq x y z
N MET A 1 31.32 -12.54 -1.26
CA MET A 1 30.03 -11.85 -1.00
C MET A 1 29.99 -11.19 0.37
N SER A 2 30.40 -11.83 1.48
CA SER A 2 30.35 -11.22 2.83
C SER A 2 31.16 -9.92 2.98
N GLU A 3 32.32 -9.81 2.34
CA GLU A 3 33.14 -8.58 2.38
C GLU A 3 32.46 -7.38 1.70
N LEU A 4 31.77 -7.59 0.58
CA LEU A 4 31.04 -6.54 -0.11
C LEU A 4 29.86 -6.05 0.74
N PHE A 5 29.09 -6.97 1.34
CA PHE A 5 28.01 -6.58 2.24
C PHE A 5 28.53 -5.78 3.44
N ARG A 6 29.63 -6.20 4.07
CA ARG A 6 30.21 -5.45 5.19
C ARG A 6 30.69 -4.06 4.76
N LYS A 7 31.27 -3.94 3.56
CA LYS A 7 31.75 -2.66 3.00
C LYS A 7 30.61 -1.68 2.73
N TYR A 8 29.48 -2.16 2.21
CA TYR A 8 28.36 -1.32 1.76
C TYR A 8 27.18 -1.26 2.74
N ASN A 9 27.24 -1.95 3.89
CA ASN A 9 26.25 -1.83 4.97
C ASN A 9 26.44 -0.52 5.76
N VAL A 10 26.22 0.59 5.08
CA VAL A 10 26.26 1.95 5.64
C VAL A 10 24.92 2.64 5.42
N THR A 11 24.59 3.63 6.24
CA THR A 11 23.36 4.41 6.08
C THR A 11 23.37 5.13 4.74
N GLY A 12 22.36 4.89 3.92
CA GLY A 12 22.14 5.57 2.64
C GLY A 12 20.71 6.12 2.53
N PRO A 13 20.46 7.05 1.60
CA PRO A 13 19.12 7.55 1.34
C PRO A 13 18.24 6.43 0.79
N ARG A 14 16.99 6.33 1.29
CA ARG A 14 15.97 5.49 0.70
C ARG A 14 15.43 6.21 -0.54
N TYR A 15 15.64 5.63 -1.72
CA TYR A 15 15.25 6.24 -2.99
C TYR A 15 13.79 5.95 -3.34
N THR A 16 12.86 6.55 -2.61
CA THR A 16 11.41 6.50 -2.96
C THR A 16 11.07 7.37 -4.16
N SER A 17 11.94 8.32 -4.49
CA SER A 17 11.88 9.19 -5.67
C SER A 17 13.26 9.80 -5.94
N TYR A 18 13.46 10.38 -7.13
CA TYR A 18 14.63 11.19 -7.43
C TYR A 18 14.22 12.54 -8.06
N PRO A 19 14.62 13.69 -7.49
CA PRO A 19 15.31 13.83 -6.20
C PRO A 19 14.42 13.37 -5.03
N THR A 20 15.04 12.95 -3.92
CA THR A 20 14.30 12.56 -2.71
C THR A 20 13.70 13.79 -2.01
N VAL A 21 12.62 13.60 -1.25
CA VAL A 21 11.85 14.68 -0.60
C VAL A 21 12.69 15.72 0.16
N PRO A 22 13.75 15.35 0.92
CA PRO A 22 14.58 16.35 1.62
C PRO A 22 15.30 17.36 0.71
N TYR A 23 15.38 17.10 -0.60
CA TYR A 23 15.99 17.99 -1.59
C TYR A 23 14.95 18.83 -2.35
N TRP A 24 13.68 18.79 -1.96
CA TRP A 24 12.64 19.63 -2.56
C TRP A 24 12.68 21.02 -1.91
N GLU A 25 13.37 21.96 -2.56
CA GLU A 25 13.62 23.30 -2.02
C GLU A 25 12.58 24.35 -2.43
N THR A 26 11.87 24.11 -3.53
CA THR A 26 10.92 25.06 -4.12
C THR A 26 9.50 24.48 -4.15
N THR A 27 8.53 25.31 -3.76
CA THR A 27 7.11 25.00 -3.95
C THR A 27 6.60 25.81 -5.13
N PRO A 28 6.10 25.18 -6.20
CA PRO A 28 5.61 25.91 -7.36
C PRO A 28 4.40 26.76 -6.99
N GLY A 29 4.22 27.87 -7.69
CA GLY A 29 2.99 28.67 -7.58
C GLY A 29 1.78 27.88 -8.08
N THR A 30 0.56 28.22 -7.63
CA THR A 30 -0.67 27.50 -8.02
C THR A 30 -0.84 27.38 -9.54
N ASP A 31 -0.62 28.47 -10.28
CA ASP A 31 -0.83 28.46 -11.74
C ASP A 31 0.30 27.73 -12.47
N GLU A 32 1.54 27.83 -11.97
CA GLU A 32 2.69 27.06 -12.47
C GLU A 32 2.46 25.55 -12.30
N TRP A 33 2.00 25.13 -11.12
CA TRP A 33 1.63 23.76 -10.83
C TRP A 33 0.54 23.25 -11.78
N LEU A 34 -0.56 24.00 -11.92
CA LEU A 34 -1.67 23.60 -12.77
C LEU A 34 -1.27 23.52 -14.25
N GLN A 35 -0.41 24.42 -14.72
CA GLN A 35 0.12 24.38 -16.08
C GLN A 35 1.00 23.14 -16.30
N SER A 36 1.87 22.82 -15.34
CA SER A 36 2.71 21.63 -15.38
C SER A 36 1.88 20.34 -15.41
N VAL A 37 0.86 20.24 -14.54
CA VAL A 37 -0.07 19.10 -14.53
C VAL A 37 -0.82 19.00 -15.85
N ALA A 38 -1.36 20.11 -16.37
CA ALA A 38 -2.09 20.12 -17.63
C ALA A 38 -1.21 19.62 -18.79
N GLN A 39 0.01 20.13 -18.90
CA GLN A 39 0.97 19.70 -19.91
C GLN A 39 1.28 18.20 -19.79
N GLY A 40 1.57 17.71 -18.58
CA GLY A 40 1.84 16.28 -18.35
C GLY A 40 0.66 15.38 -18.72
N LEU A 41 -0.58 15.81 -18.47
CA LEU A 41 -1.79 15.06 -18.85
C LEU A 41 -2.03 15.05 -20.36
N LEU A 42 -1.73 16.15 -21.06
CA LEU A 42 -1.83 16.21 -22.52
C LEU A 42 -0.78 15.31 -23.17
N ASP A 43 0.46 15.35 -22.70
CA ASP A 43 1.57 14.55 -23.22
C ASP A 43 1.36 13.04 -22.95
N SER A 44 0.90 12.68 -21.75
CA SER A 44 0.60 11.29 -21.40
C SER A 44 -0.63 10.75 -22.14
N GLY A 45 -1.62 11.62 -22.39
CA GLY A 45 -2.78 11.29 -23.21
C GLY A 45 -2.42 11.06 -24.68
N ALA A 46 -1.53 11.88 -25.25
CA ALA A 46 -1.08 11.77 -26.63
C ALA A 46 -0.21 10.52 -26.86
N SER A 47 0.59 10.13 -25.88
CA SER A 47 1.42 8.90 -25.93
C SER A 47 0.65 7.63 -25.59
N GLY A 48 -0.58 7.74 -25.07
CA GLY A 48 -1.42 6.61 -24.66
C GLY A 48 -1.08 6.01 -23.30
N ALA A 49 -0.07 6.55 -22.59
CA ALA A 49 0.31 6.10 -21.24
C ALA A 49 -0.76 6.44 -20.20
N GLY A 50 -1.44 7.57 -20.36
CA GLY A 50 -2.41 8.08 -19.39
C GLY A 50 -1.79 8.54 -18.07
N ALA A 51 -2.64 8.83 -17.10
CA ALA A 51 -2.31 9.36 -15.80
C ALA A 51 -2.64 8.35 -14.70
N ALA A 52 -1.83 8.38 -13.65
CA ALA A 52 -2.07 7.65 -12.41
C ALA A 52 -2.63 8.61 -11.35
N ILE A 53 -3.70 8.20 -10.68
CA ILE A 53 -4.26 8.89 -9.51
C ILE A 53 -3.99 8.05 -8.26
N TYR A 54 -3.32 8.66 -7.29
CA TYR A 54 -3.18 8.11 -5.94
C TYR A 54 -4.09 8.88 -4.98
N VAL A 55 -4.87 8.16 -4.17
CA VAL A 55 -5.68 8.76 -3.09
C VAL A 55 -5.26 8.16 -1.76
N HIS A 56 -4.84 9.04 -0.84
CA HIS A 56 -4.34 8.66 0.47
C HIS A 56 -5.45 8.63 1.51
N VAL A 57 -6.03 7.47 1.83
CA VAL A 57 -7.02 7.34 2.92
C VAL A 57 -6.28 7.14 4.24
N PRO A 58 -6.25 8.12 5.17
CA PRO A 58 -5.31 8.09 6.29
C PRO A 58 -5.79 7.23 7.46
N PHE A 59 -7.03 6.76 7.46
CA PHE A 59 -7.66 6.20 8.66
C PHE A 59 -7.29 4.73 8.90
N CYS A 60 -7.04 4.37 10.16
CA CYS A 60 -6.95 2.98 10.62
C CYS A 60 -7.78 2.79 11.90
N GLN A 61 -8.46 1.65 12.04
CA GLN A 61 -9.23 1.34 13.25
C GLN A 61 -8.36 0.97 14.47
N SER A 62 -7.16 0.45 14.21
CA SER A 62 -6.20 0.05 15.25
C SER A 62 -4.79 0.52 14.91
N LEU A 63 -4.06 0.90 15.95
CA LEU A 63 -2.64 1.27 15.87
C LEU A 63 -1.79 0.01 15.82
N CYS A 64 -1.23 -0.32 14.67
CA CYS A 64 -0.17 -1.32 14.57
C CYS A 64 1.14 -0.70 15.04
N THR A 65 1.79 -1.28 16.04
CA THR A 65 2.92 -0.62 16.73
C THR A 65 4.17 -0.51 15.86
N TYR A 66 4.30 -1.38 14.85
CA TYR A 66 5.37 -1.33 13.84
C TYR A 66 5.21 -0.21 12.80
N CYS A 67 3.99 0.33 12.59
CA CYS A 67 3.65 1.08 11.39
C CYS A 67 4.42 2.40 11.23
N GLY A 68 5.02 2.60 10.05
CA GLY A 68 5.70 3.83 9.64
C GLY A 68 4.86 4.79 8.80
N CYS A 69 3.66 4.37 8.38
CA CYS A 69 2.85 5.10 7.40
C CYS A 69 2.28 6.42 7.97
N ASN A 70 1.90 7.34 7.07
CA ASN A 70 1.09 8.50 7.44
C ASN A 70 -0.33 8.02 7.72
N THR A 71 -0.74 8.04 8.98
CA THR A 71 -2.03 7.47 9.40
C THR A 71 -2.65 8.28 10.53
N ARG A 72 -3.97 8.14 10.66
CA ARG A 72 -4.79 8.68 11.73
C ARG A 72 -5.62 7.55 12.34
N ILE A 73 -5.29 7.18 13.57
CA ILE A 73 -5.99 6.10 14.28
C ILE A 73 -7.31 6.62 14.84
N THR A 74 -8.42 5.97 14.49
CA THR A 74 -9.75 6.33 14.98
C THR A 74 -10.71 5.16 14.83
N ARG A 75 -11.63 4.99 15.79
CA ARG A 75 -12.77 4.07 15.69
C ARG A 75 -14.06 4.75 15.25
N LYS A 76 -14.04 6.09 15.13
CA LYS A 76 -15.18 6.88 14.70
C LYS A 76 -15.33 6.77 13.19
N VAL A 77 -16.28 5.97 12.72
CA VAL A 77 -16.51 5.72 11.28
C VAL A 77 -17.09 6.93 10.56
N ASP A 78 -17.78 7.81 11.28
CA ASP A 78 -18.40 9.05 10.75
C ASP A 78 -17.40 10.09 10.21
N VAL A 79 -16.09 9.88 10.39
CA VAL A 79 -15.03 10.69 9.78
C VAL A 79 -14.82 10.38 8.29
N GLY A 80 -15.30 9.24 7.81
CA GLY A 80 -15.13 8.79 6.41
C GLY A 80 -15.84 9.71 5.43
N GLN A 81 -17.14 9.92 5.62
CA GLN A 81 -17.96 10.73 4.71
C GLN A 81 -17.48 12.19 4.56
N PRO A 82 -17.13 12.95 5.63
CA PRO A 82 -16.52 14.28 5.49
C PRO A 82 -15.20 14.26 4.71
N TYR A 83 -14.39 13.22 4.89
CA TYR A 83 -13.15 13.05 4.15
C TYR A 83 -13.41 12.81 2.65
N VAL A 84 -14.31 11.89 2.29
CA VAL A 84 -14.69 11.62 0.89
C VAL A 84 -15.19 12.89 0.21
N ARG A 85 -16.07 13.66 0.86
CA ARG A 85 -16.57 14.92 0.30
C ARG A 85 -15.46 15.95 0.07
N THR A 86 -14.49 16.03 0.98
CA THR A 86 -13.34 16.93 0.85
C THR A 86 -12.47 16.55 -0.35
N VAL A 87 -12.14 15.25 -0.50
CA VAL A 87 -11.35 14.76 -1.65
C VAL A 87 -12.08 15.03 -2.97
N LEU A 88 -13.40 14.80 -3.02
CA LEU A 88 -14.18 15.05 -4.23
C LEU A 88 -14.32 16.55 -4.55
N ALA A 89 -14.33 17.42 -3.54
CA ALA A 89 -14.30 18.87 -3.73
C ALA A 89 -12.95 19.33 -4.29
N GLU A 90 -11.84 18.81 -3.77
CA GLU A 90 -10.50 19.03 -4.32
C GLU A 90 -10.41 18.54 -5.77
N TRP A 91 -10.89 17.32 -6.04
CA TRP A 91 -10.91 16.77 -7.40
C TRP A 91 -11.72 17.61 -8.37
N LYS A 92 -12.87 18.13 -7.93
CA LYS A 92 -13.68 19.07 -8.72
C LYS A 92 -12.89 20.33 -9.05
N LEU A 93 -12.17 20.91 -8.09
CA LEU A 93 -11.33 22.09 -8.31
C LEU A 93 -10.27 21.83 -9.39
N TYR A 94 -9.54 20.70 -9.30
CA TYR A 94 -8.56 20.33 -10.32
C TYR A 94 -9.20 20.21 -11.70
N ARG A 95 -10.30 19.46 -11.83
CA ARG A 95 -10.98 19.28 -13.13
C ARG A 95 -11.44 20.58 -13.76
N GLU A 96 -12.01 21.50 -12.97
CA GLU A 96 -12.47 22.79 -13.47
C GLU A 96 -11.30 23.66 -13.98
N ARG A 97 -10.20 23.70 -13.23
CA ARG A 97 -9.00 24.45 -13.61
C ARG A 97 -8.31 23.84 -14.83
N LEU A 98 -8.14 22.52 -14.86
CA LEU A 98 -7.49 21.79 -15.96
C LEU A 98 -8.29 21.90 -17.27
N ARG A 99 -9.63 21.93 -17.19
CA ARG A 99 -10.47 22.19 -18.37
C ARG A 99 -10.17 23.55 -19.00
N GLY A 100 -9.96 24.58 -18.18
CA GLY A 100 -9.55 25.91 -18.64
C GLY A 100 -8.18 25.93 -19.34
N LEU A 101 -7.35 24.91 -19.10
CA LEU A 101 -6.03 24.72 -19.69
C LEU A 101 -6.03 23.70 -20.85
N GLY A 102 -7.20 23.34 -21.37
CA GLY A 102 -7.34 22.45 -22.54
C GLY A 102 -7.45 20.96 -22.23
N VAL A 103 -7.43 20.54 -20.96
CA VAL A 103 -7.65 19.15 -20.57
C VAL A 103 -9.15 18.90 -20.36
N ALA A 104 -9.85 18.53 -21.44
CA ALA A 104 -11.30 18.29 -21.40
C ALA A 104 -11.67 17.04 -20.57
N GLU A 105 -10.93 15.95 -20.77
CA GLU A 105 -11.03 14.69 -20.04
C GLU A 105 -9.64 14.20 -19.64
N ILE A 106 -9.52 13.67 -18.42
CA ILE A 106 -8.24 13.17 -17.89
C ILE A 106 -8.06 11.72 -18.36
N PRO A 107 -6.99 11.39 -19.10
CA PRO A 107 -6.75 10.04 -19.61
C PRO A 107 -6.28 9.15 -18.45
N LEU A 108 -7.18 8.47 -17.75
CA LEU A 108 -6.86 7.71 -16.54
C LEU A 108 -6.40 6.29 -16.90
N SER A 109 -5.15 5.96 -16.56
CA SER A 109 -4.61 4.60 -16.69
C SER A 109 -4.50 3.89 -15.35
N GLU A 110 -4.28 4.59 -14.25
CA GLU A 110 -4.17 3.95 -12.94
C GLU A 110 -4.95 4.69 -11.85
N LEU A 111 -5.61 3.93 -10.98
CA LEU A 111 -6.18 4.44 -9.73
C LEU A 111 -5.70 3.57 -8.59
N HIS A 112 -5.00 4.16 -7.63
CA HIS A 112 -4.56 3.49 -6.43
C HIS A 112 -5.16 4.15 -5.19
N LEU A 113 -5.86 3.36 -4.38
CA LEU A 113 -6.30 3.76 -3.04
C LEU A 113 -5.34 3.14 -2.01
N GLY A 114 -4.60 3.97 -1.28
CA GLY A 114 -3.63 3.51 -0.28
C GLY A 114 -3.63 4.37 0.97
N GLY A 115 -2.68 4.13 1.87
CA GLY A 115 -2.36 5.02 2.99
C GLY A 115 -2.39 4.35 4.36
N GLY A 116 -3.48 4.57 5.10
CA GLY A 116 -3.77 3.84 6.33
C GLY A 116 -4.49 2.53 6.01
N THR A 117 -5.81 2.61 5.90
CA THR A 117 -6.63 1.48 5.47
C THR A 117 -7.77 2.03 4.62
N PRO A 118 -7.67 2.02 3.28
CA PRO A 118 -8.76 2.42 2.40
C PRO A 118 -10.11 1.76 2.72
N THR A 119 -10.11 0.47 3.06
CA THR A 119 -11.29 -0.28 3.53
C THR A 119 -11.74 0.07 4.95
N PHE A 120 -11.24 1.16 5.53
CA PHE A 120 -11.87 1.86 6.65
C PHE A 120 -13.17 2.53 6.20
N LEU A 121 -13.17 3.08 4.98
CA LEU A 121 -14.37 3.62 4.35
C LEU A 121 -15.33 2.47 4.07
N SER A 122 -16.61 2.68 4.36
CA SER A 122 -17.66 1.74 4.01
C SER A 122 -17.75 1.55 2.49
N ALA A 123 -18.37 0.44 2.06
CA ALA A 123 -18.61 0.18 0.64
C ALA A 123 -19.30 1.36 -0.07
N GLY A 124 -20.30 1.99 0.54
CA GLY A 124 -20.99 3.15 -0.02
C GLY A 124 -20.10 4.39 -0.15
N GLU A 125 -19.24 4.65 0.84
CA GLU A 125 -18.27 5.76 0.79
C GLU A 125 -17.20 5.51 -0.28
N LEU A 126 -16.75 4.27 -0.48
CA LEU A 126 -15.84 3.90 -1.56
C LEU A 126 -16.50 4.07 -2.93
N GLU A 127 -17.78 3.68 -3.06
CA GLU A 127 -18.54 3.92 -4.28
C GLU A 127 -18.67 5.40 -4.61
N GLU A 128 -19.01 6.23 -3.63
CA GLU A 128 -19.09 7.68 -3.81
C GLU A 128 -17.73 8.27 -4.22
N LEU A 129 -16.66 7.90 -3.52
CA LEU A 129 -15.30 8.36 -3.79
C LEU A 129 -14.86 8.00 -5.21
N VAL A 130 -14.90 6.71 -5.56
CA VAL A 130 -14.41 6.24 -6.86
C VAL A 130 -15.28 6.78 -7.98
N SER A 131 -16.62 6.69 -7.86
CA SER A 131 -17.51 7.22 -8.90
C SER A 131 -17.33 8.72 -9.09
N GLY A 132 -17.01 9.45 -8.03
CA GLY A 132 -16.67 10.87 -8.10
C GLY A 132 -15.33 11.15 -8.79
N LEU A 133 -14.30 10.33 -8.52
CA LEU A 133 -13.00 10.42 -9.17
C LEU A 133 -13.08 10.12 -10.68
N LEU A 134 -13.92 9.16 -11.08
CA LEU A 134 -14.12 8.80 -12.49
C LEU A 134 -14.88 9.86 -13.31
N LYS A 135 -15.50 10.87 -12.69
CA LYS A 135 -16.20 11.91 -13.44
C LYS A 135 -15.20 12.77 -14.22
N GLY A 136 -15.38 12.90 -15.53
CA GLY A 136 -14.50 13.70 -16.39
C GLY A 136 -13.14 13.04 -16.63
N THR A 137 -13.06 11.72 -16.45
CA THR A 137 -11.93 10.92 -16.89
C THR A 137 -12.34 10.08 -18.10
N ARG A 138 -11.36 9.78 -18.95
CA ARG A 138 -11.46 8.79 -20.02
C ARG A 138 -10.52 7.66 -19.66
N LEU A 139 -11.05 6.45 -19.49
CA LEU A 139 -10.23 5.29 -19.11
C LEU A 139 -9.35 4.86 -20.29
N ALA A 140 -8.07 4.62 -20.01
CA ALA A 140 -7.18 3.93 -20.92
C ALA A 140 -7.67 2.48 -21.13
N ALA A 141 -7.40 1.91 -22.31
CA ALA A 141 -7.80 0.52 -22.60
C ALA A 141 -7.16 -0.48 -21.63
N SER A 142 -5.93 -0.19 -21.17
CA SER A 142 -5.15 -1.00 -20.23
C SER A 142 -5.22 -0.48 -18.80
N HIS A 143 -6.30 0.22 -18.41
CA HIS A 143 -6.37 0.83 -17.09
C HIS A 143 -6.32 -0.24 -15.98
N GLU A 144 -5.73 0.13 -14.85
CA GLU A 144 -5.54 -0.75 -13.71
C GLU A 144 -5.89 -0.06 -12.40
N PHE A 145 -6.89 -0.59 -11.70
CA PHE A 145 -7.32 -0.07 -10.40
C PHE A 145 -6.90 -1.02 -9.28
N SER A 146 -6.30 -0.45 -8.24
CA SER A 146 -5.67 -1.16 -7.14
C SER A 146 -5.96 -0.52 -5.77
N ILE A 147 -6.05 -1.35 -4.74
CA ILE A 147 -6.38 -0.91 -3.38
C ILE A 147 -5.56 -1.67 -2.34
N GLU A 148 -5.10 -0.95 -1.32
CA GLU A 148 -4.60 -1.54 -0.07
C GLU A 148 -5.75 -1.85 0.90
N ALA A 149 -5.68 -2.99 1.56
CA ALA A 149 -6.74 -3.49 2.43
C ALA A 149 -6.19 -4.19 3.68
N ASP A 150 -6.94 -4.08 4.77
CA ASP A 150 -6.68 -4.78 6.02
C ASP A 150 -7.70 -5.92 6.17
N PRO A 151 -7.27 -7.20 6.15
CA PRO A 151 -8.19 -8.34 6.17
C PRO A 151 -9.06 -8.42 7.43
N ARG A 152 -8.73 -7.66 8.49
CA ARG A 152 -9.53 -7.58 9.72
C ARG A 152 -10.81 -6.76 9.57
N VAL A 153 -10.89 -5.88 8.57
CA VAL A 153 -12.02 -4.94 8.38
C VAL A 153 -12.59 -4.98 6.97
N THR A 154 -11.89 -5.54 6.00
CA THR A 154 -12.41 -5.76 4.65
C THR A 154 -13.56 -6.79 4.70
N THR A 155 -14.65 -6.48 3.99
CA THR A 155 -15.87 -7.30 3.95
C THR A 155 -16.18 -7.65 2.51
N GLU A 156 -17.03 -8.64 2.29
CA GLU A 156 -17.52 -9.00 0.95
C GLU A 156 -18.14 -7.80 0.22
N ALA A 157 -18.98 -7.00 0.89
CA ALA A 157 -19.58 -5.80 0.32
C ALA A 157 -18.55 -4.76 -0.18
N HIS A 158 -17.39 -4.65 0.49
CA HIS A 158 -16.28 -3.82 -0.01
C HIS A 158 -15.77 -4.39 -1.33
N LEU A 159 -15.46 -5.69 -1.39
CA LEU A 159 -14.89 -6.35 -2.56
C LEU A 159 -15.86 -6.34 -3.76
N GLU A 160 -17.16 -6.59 -3.54
CA GLU A 160 -18.19 -6.53 -4.58
C GLU A 160 -18.28 -5.13 -5.20
N THR A 161 -18.28 -4.11 -4.34
CA THR A 161 -18.33 -2.70 -4.78
C THR A 161 -17.10 -2.35 -5.60
N LEU A 162 -15.91 -2.69 -5.10
CA LEU A 162 -14.64 -2.45 -5.79
C LEU A 162 -14.56 -3.18 -7.14
N ALA A 163 -14.98 -4.45 -7.19
CA ALA A 163 -15.02 -5.24 -8.43
C ALA A 163 -15.91 -4.59 -9.49
N ARG A 164 -17.12 -4.15 -9.09
CA ARG A 164 -18.06 -3.42 -9.96
C ARG A 164 -17.48 -2.09 -10.47
N LEU A 165 -16.68 -1.41 -9.64
CA LEU A 165 -16.01 -0.15 -9.99
C LEU A 165 -14.73 -0.34 -10.83
N GLY A 166 -14.36 -1.59 -11.16
CA GLY A 166 -13.23 -1.90 -12.04
C GLY A 166 -11.92 -2.26 -11.33
N PHE A 167 -11.90 -2.37 -10.01
CA PHE A 167 -10.71 -2.84 -9.29
C PHE A 167 -10.42 -4.30 -9.59
N ARG A 168 -9.17 -4.60 -9.94
CA ARG A 168 -8.69 -5.95 -10.23
C ARG A 168 -7.46 -6.33 -9.41
N ARG A 169 -6.85 -5.36 -8.71
CA ARG A 169 -5.70 -5.58 -7.84
C ARG A 169 -6.02 -5.25 -6.39
N LEU A 170 -5.57 -6.11 -5.50
CA LEU A 170 -5.77 -6.01 -4.06
C LEU A 170 -4.43 -6.25 -3.35
N SER A 171 -4.01 -5.36 -2.46
CA SER A 171 -2.87 -5.57 -1.56
C SER A 171 -3.36 -5.80 -0.14
N LEU A 172 -3.01 -6.94 0.46
CA LEU A 172 -3.39 -7.30 1.82
C LEU A 172 -2.21 -7.15 2.78
N GLY A 173 -2.43 -6.38 3.85
CA GLY A 173 -1.46 -6.24 4.94
C GLY A 173 -1.38 -7.49 5.82
N ILE A 174 -0.48 -8.43 5.54
CA ILE A 174 -0.36 -9.68 6.30
C ILE A 174 0.66 -9.56 7.43
N GLN A 175 1.85 -9.10 7.07
CA GLN A 175 3.02 -8.85 7.90
C GLN A 175 3.65 -10.12 8.48
N ASP A 176 2.91 -10.85 9.32
CA ASP A 176 3.32 -12.10 9.94
C ASP A 176 2.08 -12.90 10.40
N PHE A 177 2.18 -14.22 10.46
CA PHE A 177 1.17 -15.12 11.05
C PHE A 177 1.57 -15.65 12.43
N ASP A 178 2.80 -15.46 12.90
CA ASP A 178 3.22 -15.85 14.23
C ASP A 178 2.49 -15.05 15.32
N GLU A 179 1.83 -15.75 16.25
CA GLU A 179 0.99 -15.15 17.29
C GLU A 179 1.78 -14.16 18.16
N LYS A 180 2.99 -14.53 18.59
CA LYS A 180 3.81 -13.68 19.46
C LYS A 180 4.27 -12.41 18.74
N VAL A 181 4.64 -12.53 17.46
CA VAL A 181 4.95 -11.36 16.62
C VAL A 181 3.72 -10.48 16.48
N GLN A 182 2.57 -11.05 16.13
CA GLN A 182 1.30 -10.32 15.94
C GLN A 182 0.85 -9.55 17.20
N GLU A 183 0.96 -10.17 18.38
CA GLU A 183 0.66 -9.53 19.65
C GLU A 183 1.59 -8.34 19.91
N ALA A 184 2.90 -8.52 19.74
CA ALA A 184 3.90 -7.48 19.94
C ALA A 184 3.67 -6.29 18.99
N VAL A 185 3.27 -6.57 17.76
CA VAL A 185 2.99 -5.56 16.74
C VAL A 185 1.55 -5.01 16.76
N HIS A 186 0.72 -5.51 17.68
CA HIS A 186 -0.69 -5.18 17.87
C HIS A 186 -1.53 -5.35 16.58
N ARG A 187 -1.29 -6.45 15.87
CA ARG A 187 -1.95 -6.80 14.60
C ARG A 187 -2.38 -8.27 14.58
N VAL A 188 -3.30 -8.63 15.48
CA VAL A 188 -3.85 -10.00 15.53
C VAL A 188 -4.85 -10.22 14.38
N GLN A 189 -4.64 -11.30 13.64
CA GLN A 189 -5.43 -11.81 12.52
C GLN A 189 -5.10 -13.29 12.27
N SER A 190 -6.05 -14.02 11.71
CA SER A 190 -5.89 -15.45 11.38
C SER A 190 -5.62 -15.69 9.90
N VAL A 191 -4.99 -16.81 9.58
CA VAL A 191 -4.86 -17.31 8.19
C VAL A 191 -6.23 -17.45 7.52
N GLU A 192 -7.25 -17.85 8.28
CA GLU A 192 -8.61 -18.04 7.77
C GLU A 192 -9.28 -16.72 7.34
N GLN A 193 -9.12 -15.64 8.11
CA GLN A 193 -9.59 -14.32 7.69
C GLN A 193 -8.96 -13.86 6.37
N VAL A 194 -7.65 -14.10 6.22
CA VAL A 194 -6.93 -13.77 4.99
C VAL A 194 -7.41 -14.62 3.82
N ARG A 195 -7.64 -15.92 4.06
CA ARG A 195 -8.21 -16.86 3.07
C ARG A 195 -9.56 -16.37 2.57
N GLN A 196 -10.48 -16.03 3.48
CA GLN A 196 -11.82 -15.57 3.13
C GLN A 196 -11.79 -14.34 2.22
N VAL A 197 -10.99 -13.33 2.56
CA VAL A 197 -10.83 -12.11 1.73
C VAL A 197 -10.22 -12.45 0.37
N THR A 198 -9.22 -13.33 0.34
CA THR A 198 -8.53 -13.73 -0.89
C THR A 198 -9.43 -14.52 -1.84
N ASP A 199 -10.14 -15.51 -1.31
CA ASP A 199 -11.02 -16.38 -2.10
C ASP A 199 -12.25 -15.59 -2.60
N CYS A 200 -12.80 -14.69 -1.77
CA CYS A 200 -13.85 -13.76 -2.18
C CYS A 200 -13.38 -12.84 -3.31
N ALA A 201 -12.20 -12.21 -3.17
CA ALA A 201 -11.67 -11.32 -4.21
C ALA A 201 -11.48 -12.07 -5.53
N ARG A 202 -10.92 -13.29 -5.50
CA ARG A 202 -10.78 -14.14 -6.70
C ARG A 202 -12.11 -14.50 -7.32
N GLY A 203 -13.11 -14.88 -6.50
CA GLY A 203 -14.46 -15.18 -6.97
C GLY A 203 -15.13 -13.99 -7.67
N LEU A 204 -14.78 -12.76 -7.27
CA LEU A 204 -15.27 -11.51 -7.86
C LEU A 204 -14.43 -11.01 -9.05
N GLY A 205 -13.44 -11.79 -9.49
CA GLY A 205 -12.64 -11.51 -10.68
C GLY A 205 -11.43 -10.59 -10.45
N PHE A 206 -10.96 -10.41 -9.21
CA PHE A 206 -9.62 -9.85 -8.98
C PHE A 206 -8.57 -10.78 -9.57
N THR A 207 -7.61 -10.22 -10.30
CA THR A 207 -6.58 -10.97 -11.04
C THR A 207 -5.19 -10.84 -10.43
N SER A 208 -4.99 -9.95 -9.45
CA SER A 208 -3.73 -9.83 -8.73
C SER A 208 -3.95 -9.50 -7.26
N VAL A 209 -3.74 -10.50 -6.40
CA VAL A 209 -3.73 -10.35 -4.96
C VAL A 209 -2.27 -10.35 -4.47
N ASN A 210 -1.84 -9.22 -3.92
CA ASN A 210 -0.54 -9.03 -3.28
C ASN A 210 -0.63 -9.23 -1.77
N TYR A 211 0.34 -9.89 -1.16
CA TYR A 211 0.52 -9.92 0.29
C TYR A 211 1.75 -9.12 0.72
N ASP A 212 1.56 -8.24 1.68
CA ASP A 212 2.64 -7.51 2.34
C ASP A 212 3.15 -8.33 3.52
N LEU A 213 4.44 -8.65 3.54
CA LEU A 213 5.13 -9.40 4.59
C LEU A 213 6.33 -8.60 5.08
N ILE A 214 6.62 -8.68 6.38
CA ILE A 214 7.71 -7.92 6.99
C ILE A 214 8.71 -8.87 7.64
N TYR A 215 10.00 -8.70 7.35
CA TYR A 215 11.06 -9.33 8.11
C TYR A 215 11.78 -8.35 9.03
N GLY A 216 12.26 -8.86 10.16
CA GLY A 216 12.88 -8.06 11.21
C GLY A 216 11.89 -7.49 12.22
N LEU A 217 10.66 -8.01 12.32
CA LEU A 217 9.71 -7.66 13.37
C LEU A 217 10.16 -8.23 14.74
N PRO A 218 9.68 -7.67 15.87
CA PRO A 218 10.03 -8.17 17.20
C PRO A 218 9.64 -9.64 17.37
N PHE A 219 10.50 -10.39 18.04
CA PHE A 219 10.37 -11.82 18.33
C PHE A 219 10.37 -12.78 17.13
N GLN A 220 10.58 -12.28 15.89
CA GLN A 220 10.73 -13.17 14.74
C GLN A 220 11.94 -14.09 14.88
N THR A 221 11.74 -15.34 14.50
CA THR A 221 12.77 -16.38 14.42
C THR A 221 12.75 -17.03 13.05
N LYS A 222 13.79 -17.82 12.73
CA LYS A 222 13.78 -18.63 11.48
C LYS A 222 12.58 -19.56 11.41
N ALA A 223 12.18 -20.15 12.54
CA ALA A 223 11.04 -21.04 12.62
C ALA A 223 9.72 -20.29 12.36
N SER A 224 9.54 -19.12 12.95
CA SER A 224 8.32 -18.31 12.76
C SER A 224 8.21 -17.81 11.31
N VAL A 225 9.30 -17.30 10.73
CA VAL A 225 9.33 -16.87 9.32
C VAL A 225 9.01 -18.04 8.38
N LYS A 226 9.59 -19.22 8.63
CA LYS A 226 9.27 -20.42 7.83
C LYS A 226 7.78 -20.77 7.90
N SER A 227 7.21 -20.82 9.10
CA SER A 227 5.79 -21.13 9.30
C SER A 227 4.89 -20.09 8.62
N THR A 228 5.24 -18.81 8.69
CA THR A 228 4.51 -17.73 8.02
C THR A 228 4.57 -17.87 6.51
N VAL A 229 5.75 -18.12 5.93
CA VAL A 229 5.89 -18.34 4.49
C VAL A 229 5.09 -19.57 4.06
N GLU A 230 5.18 -20.70 4.77
CA GLU A 230 4.38 -21.91 4.47
C GLU A 230 2.87 -21.62 4.44
N ALA A 231 2.36 -20.85 5.40
CA ALA A 231 0.96 -20.42 5.41
C ALA A 231 0.61 -19.52 4.21
N VAL A 232 1.49 -18.58 3.86
CA VAL A 232 1.32 -17.72 2.68
C VAL A 232 1.30 -18.55 1.39
N MET A 233 2.19 -19.54 1.26
CA MET A 233 2.22 -20.43 0.11
C MET A 233 0.94 -21.26 -0.02
N ALA A 234 0.34 -21.66 1.10
CA ALA A 234 -0.96 -22.36 1.08
C ALA A 234 -2.12 -21.45 0.60
N LEU A 235 -2.00 -20.13 0.72
CA LEU A 235 -2.95 -19.14 0.21
C LEU A 235 -2.66 -18.72 -1.25
N ARG A 236 -1.43 -18.95 -1.71
CA ARG A 236 -0.95 -18.75 -3.10
C ARG A 236 -1.21 -17.32 -3.63
N PRO A 237 -0.82 -16.23 -2.95
CA PRO A 237 -1.01 -14.88 -3.51
C PRO A 237 -0.30 -14.74 -4.86
N ASP A 238 -0.76 -13.82 -5.71
CA ASP A 238 -0.18 -13.61 -7.04
C ASP A 238 1.14 -12.80 -6.95
N ARG A 239 1.26 -11.97 -5.91
CA ARG A 239 2.44 -11.16 -5.62
C ARG A 239 2.73 -11.10 -4.13
N ILE A 240 3.98 -10.84 -3.78
CA ILE A 240 4.42 -10.68 -2.40
C ILE A 240 5.37 -9.50 -2.34
N ALA A 241 5.08 -8.56 -1.45
CA ALA A 241 6.02 -7.54 -1.04
C ALA A 241 6.66 -7.98 0.28
N TYR A 242 7.91 -8.44 0.23
CA TYR A 242 8.65 -8.91 1.41
C TYR A 242 9.72 -7.89 1.81
N TYR A 243 9.35 -6.95 2.67
CA TYR A 243 10.19 -5.79 2.99
C TYR A 243 10.69 -5.77 4.43
N GLY A 244 11.83 -5.11 4.63
CA GLY A 244 12.49 -5.03 5.94
C GLY A 244 11.82 -4.04 6.87
N TYR A 245 11.64 -4.42 8.14
CA TYR A 245 11.14 -3.54 9.18
C TYR A 245 12.05 -2.33 9.40
N ALA A 246 11.49 -1.12 9.38
CA ALA A 246 12.20 0.12 9.73
C ALA A 246 11.83 0.58 11.14
N HIS A 247 12.78 0.45 12.08
CA HIS A 247 12.62 0.91 13.46
C HIS A 247 13.09 2.36 13.59
N VAL A 248 12.13 3.27 13.75
CA VAL A 248 12.29 4.73 13.84
C VAL A 248 11.46 5.33 15.01
N PRO A 249 11.61 4.84 16.26
CA PRO A 249 10.80 5.26 17.41
C PRO A 249 10.92 6.75 17.79
N TRP A 250 11.87 7.48 17.21
CA TRP A 250 11.99 8.94 17.31
C TRP A 250 10.99 9.68 16.41
N ILE A 251 10.62 9.10 15.26
CA ILE A 251 9.56 9.62 14.37
C ILE A 251 8.20 8.99 14.70
N LYS A 252 8.18 7.69 15.06
CA LYS A 252 6.96 6.91 15.31
C LYS A 252 6.95 6.38 16.75
N PRO A 253 6.45 7.15 17.74
CA PRO A 253 6.49 6.75 19.15
C PRO A 253 5.79 5.42 19.47
N SER A 254 4.83 4.99 18.65
CA SER A 254 4.15 3.70 18.78
C SER A 254 5.10 2.50 18.73
N GLN A 255 6.25 2.63 18.07
CA GLN A 255 7.26 1.59 17.97
C GLN A 255 8.01 1.35 19.29
N ARG A 256 7.83 2.19 20.31
CA ARG A 256 8.39 1.99 21.68
C ARG A 256 7.64 0.94 22.50
N ARG A 257 6.67 0.24 21.91
CA ARG A 257 5.92 -0.85 22.55
C ARG A 257 6.74 -2.14 22.67
N PHE A 258 7.83 -2.23 21.93
CA PHE A 258 8.89 -3.22 22.04
C PHE A 258 10.24 -2.49 22.01
N THR A 259 11.32 -3.18 22.38
CA THR A 259 12.67 -2.63 22.50
C THR A 259 13.59 -3.21 21.43
N GLU A 260 14.79 -2.64 21.28
CA GLU A 260 15.81 -3.18 20.38
C GLU A 260 16.24 -4.60 20.76
N ALA A 261 16.13 -4.98 22.04
CA ALA A 261 16.41 -6.34 22.50
C ALA A 261 15.39 -7.37 21.99
N ASP A 262 14.20 -6.93 21.60
CA ASP A 262 13.15 -7.78 21.03
C ASP A 262 13.32 -7.95 19.51
N LEU A 263 14.13 -7.09 18.87
CA LEU A 263 14.38 -7.11 17.43
C LEU A 263 15.56 -8.04 17.08
N PRO A 264 15.51 -8.73 15.93
CA PRO A 264 16.69 -9.42 15.43
C PRO A 264 17.77 -8.41 15.07
N ASP A 265 19.02 -8.67 15.47
CA ASP A 265 20.17 -7.85 15.10
C ASP A 265 20.43 -7.87 13.58
N GLY A 266 21.42 -7.10 13.11
CA GLY A 266 21.71 -6.98 11.68
C GLY A 266 22.00 -8.31 10.97
N ASN A 267 22.70 -9.24 11.62
CA ASN A 267 23.01 -10.55 11.04
C ASN A 267 21.78 -11.45 11.09
N ALA A 268 21.10 -11.54 12.23
CA ALA A 268 19.88 -12.31 12.39
C ALA A 268 18.79 -11.85 11.41
N LYS A 269 18.57 -10.53 11.28
CA LYS A 269 17.61 -9.95 10.33
C LYS A 269 17.95 -10.30 8.88
N ARG A 270 19.25 -10.31 8.53
CA ARG A 270 19.68 -10.74 7.20
C ARG A 270 19.39 -12.22 6.97
N GLU A 271 19.66 -13.07 7.95
CA GLU A 271 19.33 -14.49 7.86
C GLU A 271 17.83 -14.73 7.69
N LEU A 272 16.96 -13.93 8.34
CA LEU A 272 15.52 -13.99 8.12
C LEU A 272 15.15 -13.62 6.68
N TYR A 273 15.72 -12.54 6.13
CA TYR A 273 15.52 -12.15 4.73
C TYR A 273 15.94 -13.25 3.76
N GLU A 274 17.16 -13.79 3.91
CA GLU A 274 17.68 -14.85 3.03
C GLU A 274 16.84 -16.12 3.09
N LEU A 275 16.40 -16.50 4.29
CA LEU A 275 15.51 -17.64 4.49
C LEU A 275 14.16 -17.42 3.80
N GLY A 276 13.50 -16.31 4.09
CA GLY A 276 12.19 -15.99 3.51
C GLY A 276 12.26 -15.92 1.98
N ARG A 277 13.26 -15.21 1.44
CA ARG A 277 13.52 -15.13 0.00
C ARG A 277 13.70 -16.51 -0.62
N GLY A 278 14.59 -17.34 -0.06
CA GLY A 278 14.85 -18.67 -0.60
C GLY A 278 13.63 -19.59 -0.57
N LEU A 279 12.78 -19.49 0.47
CA LEU A 279 11.52 -20.24 0.54
C LEU A 279 10.51 -19.78 -0.52
N LEU A 280 10.41 -18.47 -0.77
CA LEU A 280 9.53 -17.92 -1.80
C LEU A 280 9.99 -18.32 -3.21
N GLU A 281 11.30 -18.28 -3.48
CA GLU A 281 11.88 -18.76 -4.74
C GLU A 281 11.61 -20.25 -4.97
N GLN A 282 11.79 -21.08 -3.93
CA GLN A 282 11.49 -22.52 -4.00
C GLN A 282 10.01 -22.80 -4.28
N ALA A 283 9.12 -21.90 -3.88
CA ALA A 283 7.69 -22.00 -4.16
C ALA A 283 7.30 -21.43 -5.53
N GLY A 284 8.26 -20.97 -6.34
CA GLY A 284 8.05 -20.52 -7.71
C GLY A 284 7.84 -19.01 -7.89
N TYR A 285 8.04 -18.21 -6.85
CA TYR A 285 8.04 -16.75 -6.99
C TYR A 285 9.39 -16.26 -7.54
N ALA A 286 9.35 -15.33 -8.49
CA ALA A 286 10.55 -14.70 -9.04
C ALA A 286 10.84 -13.38 -8.33
N GLU A 287 12.09 -13.19 -7.87
CA GLU A 287 12.55 -11.90 -7.34
C GLU A 287 12.63 -10.88 -8.48
N VAL A 288 11.78 -9.85 -8.43
CA VAL A 288 11.78 -8.75 -9.42
C VAL A 288 12.85 -7.71 -9.08
N GLY A 289 13.07 -7.45 -7.79
CA GLY A 289 13.97 -6.42 -7.29
C GLY A 289 13.34 -5.66 -6.11
N MET A 290 14.14 -4.79 -5.48
CA MET A 290 13.67 -3.91 -4.40
C MET A 290 12.80 -2.77 -4.95
N ASP A 291 11.88 -2.28 -4.11
CA ASP A 291 11.48 -0.88 -4.06
C ASP A 291 12.41 -0.10 -3.13
#